data_AF-A0A2V5SXJ1-F1
#
_entry.id   AF-A0A2V5SXJ1-F1
#
_cell.length_a   1.000
_cell.length_b   1.000
_cell.length_c   1.000
_cell.angle_alpha   90.00
_cell.angle_beta   90.00
_cell.angle_gamma   90.00
#
_symmetry.space_group_name_H-M   'P 1'
#
loop_
_entity.id
_entity.type
_entity.pdbx_description
1 polymer ?
#
loop_
_entity_poly.entity_id
_entity_poly.type
_entity_poly.pdbx_seq_one_letter_code
_entity_poly.pdbx_strand_id
1 'polypeptide(L)'
;RCAKALAIALPQDGRAIYMVAEKILTGAETLRKDWLVHGTTGYDFSNQVAQLLVDSSAETAITKTFHRFIGHSLPFGHLLYAKKLQVMKLSLANDVNVLGNMVDRLSEQNRWYRDFTLEALARAVRETIACFPVYRTYLAPGQPVSEEDRQIVERAITAAKRRNPAIEESIFNFLRDVLVFRFPENLDVEARTEHTHFVLKFQQTTGPIMAKGLEDTVFYIYNRLAALNEVGGEPQQFGLSIDEFHERNRDRQRDWSATLLATSTHDTKRSEDVRARMVAISEMPELWRRWLQRWRLTNRRWKRTINEVEAPDANEEYLLYQTLLGTWPIRDSGEPESAATQEYIERIQAYMAKALHEAKINTSWIQPNEEWDASMRDFVAKILDPSRRNKFIPAFVPIAQEVARLGAINSLTQTLLKLTLPGVPDIYQGNEIWDYSLVDPDNRRPVDYKRRREMLDALPGATPEELVRNWPDGRIKMFLTQQVLQFRREHVDLFRRGEYLPLAASGTFAECCVSFARELAGKWIAVIAPRLSSRVGFPPVGERWKDTAIEFPETLSFEHAHDLFTCRPIHHEGRHVSVADAMSILPFGAITNLR
;
A
#
# COMPACT_ATOMS: atom_id res chain seq x y z
N ARG A 1 -21.00 -16.41 -18.99
CA ARG A 1 -20.58 -15.22 -19.77
C ARG A 1 -19.06 -15.12 -19.86
N CYS A 2 -18.31 -15.17 -18.75
CA CYS A 2 -16.84 -15.16 -18.77
C CYS A 2 -16.22 -16.33 -19.54
N ALA A 3 -16.75 -17.56 -19.37
CA ALA A 3 -16.33 -18.73 -20.14
C ALA A 3 -16.36 -18.49 -21.66
N LYS A 4 -17.46 -17.88 -22.13
CA LYS A 4 -17.67 -17.51 -23.54
C LYS A 4 -16.70 -16.42 -23.99
N ALA A 5 -16.43 -15.42 -23.16
CA ALA A 5 -15.50 -14.33 -23.47
C ALA A 5 -14.03 -14.80 -23.51
N LEU A 6 -13.66 -15.74 -22.65
CA LEU A 6 -12.31 -16.31 -22.55
C LEU A 6 -12.11 -17.53 -23.46
N ALA A 7 -13.14 -17.95 -24.21
CA ALA A 7 -13.16 -19.17 -25.00
C ALA A 7 -12.75 -20.44 -24.21
N ILE A 8 -13.09 -20.50 -22.92
CA ILE A 8 -12.87 -21.67 -22.06
C ILE A 8 -14.16 -22.44 -21.82
N ALA A 9 -14.07 -23.76 -21.70
CA ALA A 9 -15.19 -24.59 -21.29
C ALA A 9 -15.61 -24.26 -19.85
N LEU A 10 -16.92 -24.29 -19.57
CA LEU A 10 -17.39 -24.25 -18.20
C LEU A 10 -16.89 -25.50 -17.46
N PRO A 11 -16.49 -25.39 -16.19
CA PRO A 11 -16.20 -26.56 -15.37
C PRO A 11 -17.38 -27.53 -15.40
N GLN A 12 -17.11 -28.81 -15.69
CA GLN A 12 -18.16 -29.85 -15.80
C GLN A 12 -18.91 -30.10 -14.49
N ASP A 13 -18.32 -29.69 -13.37
CA ASP A 13 -18.89 -29.77 -12.02
C ASP A 13 -19.74 -28.55 -11.63
N GLY A 14 -19.99 -27.63 -12.57
CA GLY A 14 -20.84 -26.45 -12.34
C GLY A 14 -20.18 -25.35 -11.51
N ARG A 15 -18.88 -25.43 -11.20
CA ARG A 15 -18.18 -24.36 -10.47
C ARG A 15 -18.09 -23.08 -11.30
N ALA A 16 -18.23 -21.94 -10.62
CA ALA A 16 -18.00 -20.64 -11.22
C ALA A 16 -16.53 -20.46 -11.59
N ILE A 17 -16.26 -19.70 -12.67
CA ILE A 17 -14.91 -19.26 -13.00
C ILE A 17 -14.49 -18.22 -11.97
N TYR A 18 -13.37 -18.48 -11.27
CA TYR A 18 -12.78 -17.50 -10.37
C TYR A 18 -12.38 -16.25 -11.15
N MET A 19 -12.86 -15.10 -10.70
CA MET A 19 -12.70 -13.82 -11.39
C MET A 19 -12.51 -12.72 -10.36
N VAL A 20 -11.42 -11.99 -10.48
CA VAL A 20 -11.10 -10.82 -9.65
C VAL A 20 -10.86 -9.62 -10.55
N ALA A 21 -11.15 -8.43 -10.03
CA ALA A 21 -10.93 -7.19 -10.75
C ALA A 21 -9.66 -6.49 -10.23
N GLU A 22 -8.78 -6.07 -11.13
CA GLU A 22 -7.82 -5.03 -10.79
C GLU A 22 -8.59 -3.72 -10.62
N LYS A 23 -8.84 -3.34 -9.37
CA LYS A 23 -9.60 -2.15 -9.02
C LYS A 23 -9.04 -1.55 -7.75
N ILE A 24 -8.69 -0.28 -7.83
CA ILE A 24 -8.20 0.49 -6.69
C ILE A 24 -9.36 1.07 -5.91
N LEU A 25 -9.48 0.69 -4.64
CA LEU A 25 -10.45 1.23 -3.69
C LEU A 25 -9.80 2.38 -2.91
N THR A 26 -10.57 3.43 -2.61
CA THR A 26 -10.09 4.61 -1.88
C THR A 26 -10.97 4.92 -0.67
N GLY A 27 -10.37 5.23 0.48
CA GLY A 27 -11.09 5.55 1.70
C GLY A 27 -12.01 4.42 2.15
N ALA A 28 -13.27 4.78 2.41
CA ALA A 28 -14.33 3.84 2.76
C ALA A 28 -15.06 3.25 1.53
N GLU A 29 -14.52 3.40 0.33
CA GLU A 29 -15.11 2.82 -0.88
C GLU A 29 -15.12 1.30 -0.78
N THR A 30 -16.27 0.70 -1.08
CA THR A 30 -16.42 -0.76 -1.17
C THR A 30 -16.56 -1.19 -2.62
N LEU A 31 -16.13 -2.41 -2.93
CA LEU A 31 -16.41 -2.99 -4.24
C LEU A 31 -17.93 -3.14 -4.42
N ARG A 32 -18.41 -2.86 -5.63
CA ARG A 32 -19.83 -2.91 -5.99
C ARG A 32 -20.39 -4.33 -5.79
N LYS A 33 -21.40 -4.48 -4.93
CA LYS A 33 -21.97 -5.79 -4.53
C LYS A 33 -22.70 -6.52 -5.66
N ASP A 34 -23.14 -5.79 -6.68
CA ASP A 34 -23.79 -6.33 -7.87
C ASP A 34 -22.80 -6.83 -8.93
N TRP A 35 -21.49 -6.58 -8.75
CA TRP A 35 -20.47 -7.12 -9.65
C TRP A 35 -20.32 -8.62 -9.44
N LEU A 36 -20.37 -9.37 -10.55
CA LEU A 36 -20.22 -10.83 -10.56
C LEU A 36 -18.75 -11.26 -10.45
N VAL A 37 -18.01 -10.71 -9.50
CA VAL A 37 -16.59 -10.99 -9.21
C VAL A 37 -16.43 -11.59 -7.82
N HIS A 38 -15.27 -12.17 -7.54
CA HIS A 38 -14.91 -12.73 -6.24
C HIS A 38 -14.16 -11.73 -5.34
N GLY A 39 -13.74 -10.59 -5.90
CA GLY A 39 -13.04 -9.53 -5.19
C GLY A 39 -12.09 -8.74 -6.09
N THR A 40 -11.10 -8.13 -5.47
CA THR A 40 -10.04 -7.34 -6.11
C THR A 40 -8.74 -8.15 -6.25
N THR A 41 -7.72 -7.55 -6.87
CA THR A 41 -6.34 -8.04 -6.84
C THR A 41 -5.61 -7.79 -5.52
N GLY A 42 -6.23 -7.14 -4.53
CA GLY A 42 -5.73 -7.10 -3.15
C GLY A 42 -4.90 -5.88 -2.74
N TYR A 43 -4.87 -4.79 -3.52
CA TYR A 43 -4.20 -3.54 -3.11
C TYR A 43 -4.81 -2.94 -1.83
N ASP A 44 -6.11 -3.13 -1.59
CA ASP A 44 -6.79 -2.73 -0.35
C ASP A 44 -6.17 -3.43 0.87
N PHE A 45 -5.89 -4.73 0.77
CA PHE A 45 -5.20 -5.47 1.82
C PHE A 45 -3.74 -5.02 1.98
N SER A 46 -3.02 -4.84 0.87
CA SER A 46 -1.63 -4.35 0.85
C SER A 46 -1.45 -3.07 1.67
N ASN A 47 -2.38 -2.11 1.50
CA ASN A 47 -2.36 -0.84 2.24
C ASN A 47 -2.83 -1.01 3.69
N GLN A 48 -3.87 -1.81 3.93
CA GLN A 48 -4.37 -2.09 5.27
C GLN A 48 -3.28 -2.67 6.19
N VAL A 49 -2.53 -3.68 5.71
CA VAL A 49 -1.51 -4.33 6.54
C VAL A 49 -0.30 -3.43 6.77
N ALA A 50 0.09 -2.62 5.78
CA ALA A 50 1.14 -1.62 5.98
C ALA A 50 0.74 -0.58 7.04
N GLN A 51 -0.50 -0.07 6.99
CA GLN A 51 -1.03 0.89 7.97
C GLN A 51 -1.12 0.31 9.40
N LEU A 52 -1.45 -0.98 9.54
CA LEU A 52 -1.44 -1.66 10.84
C LEU A 52 -0.03 -1.66 11.48
N LEU A 53 1.01 -1.82 10.66
CA LEU A 53 2.40 -1.89 11.09
C LEU A 53 3.03 -0.53 11.39
N VAL A 54 2.35 0.58 11.04
CA VAL A 54 2.78 1.93 11.41
C VAL A 54 2.42 2.24 12.87
N ASP A 55 3.36 2.86 13.59
CA ASP A 55 3.08 3.47 14.89
C ASP A 55 2.29 4.75 14.71
N SER A 56 0.96 4.65 14.78
CA SER A 56 0.05 5.80 14.59
C SER A 56 0.34 6.95 15.57
N SER A 57 0.89 6.68 16.76
CA SER A 57 1.25 7.72 17.72
C SER A 57 2.37 8.64 17.23
N ALA A 58 3.17 8.20 16.25
CA ALA A 58 4.29 8.95 15.70
C ALA A 58 3.90 9.96 14.61
N GLU A 59 2.63 10.02 14.19
CA GLU A 59 2.18 10.85 13.06
C GLU A 59 2.63 12.30 13.20
N THR A 60 2.40 12.90 14.37
CA THR A 60 2.73 14.30 14.63
C THR A 60 4.24 14.53 14.57
N ALA A 61 5.04 13.62 15.14
CA ALA A 61 6.49 13.75 15.19
C ALA A 61 7.13 13.59 13.81
N ILE A 62 6.68 12.59 13.03
CA ILE A 62 7.13 12.36 11.65
C ILE A 62 6.70 13.51 10.73
N THR A 63 5.45 13.98 10.82
CA THR A 63 4.95 15.12 10.02
C THR A 63 5.75 16.40 10.30
N LYS A 64 6.01 16.71 11.57
CA LYS A 64 6.85 17.87 11.95
C LYS A 64 8.28 17.73 11.43
N THR A 65 8.85 16.53 11.49
CA THR A 65 10.21 16.25 11.00
C THR A 65 10.27 16.43 9.47
N PHE A 66 9.31 15.88 8.74
CA PHE A 66 9.19 16.02 7.29
C PHE A 66 9.10 17.48 6.86
N HIS A 67 8.14 18.24 7.38
CA HIS A 67 7.96 19.66 7.03
C HIS A 67 9.19 20.51 7.37
N ARG A 68 9.84 20.24 8.51
CA ARG A 68 11.08 20.93 8.89
C ARG A 68 12.24 20.60 7.95
N PHE A 69 12.34 19.34 7.51
CA PHE A 69 13.42 18.91 6.62
C PHE A 69 13.31 19.55 5.25
N ILE A 70 12.10 19.56 4.66
CA ILE A 70 11.83 20.16 3.35
C ILE A 70 11.65 21.69 3.39
N GLY A 71 11.51 22.26 4.59
CA GLY A 71 11.44 23.71 4.82
C GLY A 71 10.06 24.34 4.63
N HIS A 72 9.00 23.56 4.38
CA HIS A 72 7.65 24.06 4.17
C HIS A 72 6.57 23.02 4.52
N SER A 73 5.33 23.46 4.69
CA SER A 73 4.17 22.56 4.84
C SER A 73 3.62 22.16 3.48
N LEU A 74 3.16 20.91 3.36
CA LEU A 74 2.63 20.39 2.10
C LEU A 74 1.21 19.81 2.31
N PRO A 75 0.15 20.63 2.18
CA PRO A 75 -1.23 20.14 2.35
C PRO A 75 -1.59 19.13 1.24
N PHE A 76 -1.76 17.86 1.60
CA PHE A 76 -1.96 16.76 0.65
C PHE A 76 -3.12 17.01 -0.33
N GLY A 77 -4.28 17.44 0.17
CA GLY A 77 -5.46 17.70 -0.67
C GLY A 77 -5.28 18.86 -1.65
N HIS A 78 -4.39 19.81 -1.39
CA HIS A 78 -4.05 20.86 -2.36
C HIS A 78 -3.07 20.35 -3.40
N LEU A 79 -2.08 19.55 -2.97
CA LEU A 79 -1.12 18.92 -3.86
C LEU A 79 -1.83 17.99 -4.85
N LEU A 80 -2.68 17.07 -4.38
CA LEU A 80 -3.40 16.14 -5.25
C LEU A 80 -4.27 16.86 -6.28
N TYR A 81 -5.04 17.86 -5.83
CA TYR A 81 -5.85 18.69 -6.72
C TYR A 81 -4.99 19.36 -7.80
N ALA A 82 -3.88 20.01 -7.41
CA ALA A 82 -2.99 20.68 -8.35
C ALA A 82 -2.35 19.70 -9.35
N LYS A 83 -1.97 18.50 -8.91
CA LYS A 83 -1.35 17.49 -9.78
C LYS A 83 -2.35 16.82 -10.73
N LYS A 84 -3.60 16.62 -10.32
CA LYS A 84 -4.67 16.22 -11.25
C LYS A 84 -4.88 17.27 -12.34
N LEU A 85 -4.94 18.55 -12.00
CA LEU A 85 -5.01 19.64 -12.98
C LEU A 85 -3.79 19.66 -13.92
N GLN A 86 -2.58 19.44 -13.39
CA GLN A 86 -1.37 19.36 -14.20
C GLN A 86 -1.44 18.21 -15.22
N VAL A 87 -1.90 17.02 -14.81
CA VAL A 87 -2.10 15.87 -15.69
C VAL A 87 -3.11 16.18 -16.80
N MET A 88 -4.24 16.80 -16.45
CA MET A 88 -5.25 17.22 -17.43
C MET A 88 -4.74 18.29 -18.39
N LYS A 89 -3.77 19.12 -17.99
CA LYS A 89 -3.18 20.14 -18.88
C LYS A 89 -2.13 19.56 -19.82
N LEU A 90 -1.43 18.50 -19.39
CA LEU A 90 -0.27 17.95 -20.11
C LEU A 90 -0.64 16.61 -20.78
N SER A 91 -0.65 15.53 -20.00
CA SER A 91 -0.73 14.16 -20.53
C SER A 91 -2.12 13.77 -21.03
N LEU A 92 -3.20 14.35 -20.49
CA LEU A 92 -4.59 13.99 -20.81
C LEU A 92 -5.40 15.20 -21.30
N ALA A 93 -4.74 16.19 -21.92
CA ALA A 93 -5.39 17.39 -22.44
C ALA A 93 -6.47 17.07 -23.48
N ASN A 94 -6.19 16.15 -24.40
CA ASN A 94 -7.13 15.79 -25.46
C ASN A 94 -8.42 15.17 -24.92
N ASP A 95 -8.33 14.22 -23.98
CA ASP A 95 -9.52 13.59 -23.37
C ASP A 95 -10.41 14.61 -22.66
N VAL A 96 -9.82 15.59 -21.98
CA VAL A 96 -10.58 16.61 -21.26
C VAL A 96 -11.13 17.69 -22.19
N ASN A 97 -10.41 18.05 -23.25
CA ASN A 97 -10.92 18.95 -24.29
C ASN A 97 -12.14 18.34 -25.01
N VAL A 98 -12.11 17.03 -25.27
CA VAL A 98 -13.28 16.30 -25.81
C VAL A 98 -14.47 16.42 -24.85
N LEU A 99 -14.28 16.24 -23.54
CA LEU A 99 -15.35 16.42 -22.56
C LEU A 99 -15.89 17.86 -22.54
N GLY A 100 -15.02 18.87 -22.66
CA GLY A 100 -15.41 20.28 -22.79
C GLY A 100 -16.31 20.51 -24.00
N ASN A 101 -15.90 20.05 -25.19
CA ASN A 101 -16.70 20.17 -26.42
C ASN A 101 -17.98 19.33 -26.38
N MET A 102 -18.00 18.22 -25.65
CA MET A 102 -19.22 17.43 -25.46
C MET A 102 -20.23 18.20 -24.61
N VAL A 103 -19.83 18.72 -23.44
CA VAL A 103 -20.76 19.41 -22.54
C VAL A 103 -21.24 20.75 -23.13
N ASP A 104 -20.43 21.42 -23.94
CA ASP A 104 -20.78 22.64 -24.68
C ASP A 104 -21.91 22.39 -25.68
N ARG A 105 -21.81 21.33 -26.48
CA ARG A 105 -22.92 20.90 -27.37
C ARG A 105 -24.20 20.57 -26.60
N LEU A 106 -24.08 19.98 -25.41
CA LEU A 106 -25.26 19.72 -24.56
C LEU A 106 -25.88 21.02 -24.04
N SER A 107 -25.09 22.03 -23.69
CA SER A 107 -25.62 23.32 -23.25
C SER A 107 -26.30 24.10 -24.36
N GLU A 108 -25.79 24.03 -25.60
CA GLU A 108 -26.40 24.69 -26.77
C GLU A 108 -27.82 24.20 -27.08
N GLN A 109 -28.15 22.95 -26.72
CA GLN A 109 -29.47 22.35 -26.90
C GLN A 109 -30.53 22.90 -25.94
N ASN A 110 -30.14 23.66 -24.92
CA ASN A 110 -31.05 24.16 -23.89
C ASN A 110 -30.94 25.68 -23.70
N ARG A 111 -32.06 26.38 -23.92
CA ARG A 111 -32.16 27.85 -23.78
C ARG A 111 -31.66 28.40 -22.45
N TRP A 112 -31.72 27.61 -21.37
CA TRP A 112 -31.30 28.05 -20.03
C TRP A 112 -29.79 28.00 -19.83
N TYR A 113 -29.06 27.27 -20.68
CA TYR A 113 -27.64 26.99 -20.52
C TYR A 113 -26.78 27.41 -21.73
N ARG A 114 -27.40 27.77 -22.87
CA ARG A 114 -26.67 28.09 -24.11
C ARG A 114 -25.72 29.29 -24.01
N ASP A 115 -25.91 30.17 -23.03
CA ASP A 115 -25.09 31.37 -22.85
C ASP A 115 -23.78 31.06 -22.09
N PHE A 116 -23.61 29.82 -21.62
CA PHE A 116 -22.34 29.37 -21.06
C PHE A 116 -21.28 29.29 -22.15
N THR A 117 -20.07 29.76 -21.84
CA THR A 117 -18.95 29.70 -22.78
C THR A 117 -18.24 28.35 -22.70
N LEU A 118 -17.72 27.88 -23.83
CA LEU A 118 -16.89 26.67 -23.91
C LEU A 118 -15.75 26.66 -22.87
N GLU A 119 -15.04 27.79 -22.68
CA GLU A 119 -13.96 27.86 -21.70
C GLU A 119 -14.46 27.67 -20.27
N ALA A 120 -15.60 28.27 -19.91
CA ALA A 120 -16.18 28.14 -18.58
C ALA A 120 -16.66 26.71 -18.31
N LEU A 121 -17.27 26.05 -19.31
CA LEU A 121 -17.69 24.65 -19.23
C LEU A 121 -16.51 23.68 -19.15
N ALA A 122 -15.54 23.82 -20.06
CA ALA A 122 -14.32 23.01 -20.04
C ALA A 122 -13.52 23.20 -18.74
N ARG A 123 -13.53 24.41 -18.16
CA ARG A 123 -12.97 24.64 -16.83
C ARG A 123 -13.79 23.95 -15.74
N ALA A 124 -15.11 24.08 -15.72
CA ALA A 124 -15.95 23.40 -14.73
C ALA A 124 -15.75 21.87 -14.75
N VAL A 125 -15.62 21.26 -15.94
CA VAL A 125 -15.27 19.84 -16.09
C VAL A 125 -13.91 19.53 -15.46
N ARG A 126 -12.85 20.27 -15.81
CA ARG A 126 -11.50 20.10 -15.23
C ARG A 126 -11.53 20.21 -13.70
N GLU A 127 -12.17 21.24 -13.18
CA GLU A 127 -12.25 21.50 -11.75
C GLU A 127 -13.00 20.40 -10.99
N THR A 128 -14.08 19.88 -11.59
CA THR A 128 -14.86 18.77 -11.03
C THR A 128 -14.05 17.47 -11.01
N ILE A 129 -13.34 17.14 -12.10
CA ILE A 129 -12.48 15.95 -12.15
C ILE A 129 -11.33 16.05 -11.14
N ALA A 130 -10.72 17.23 -10.98
CA ALA A 130 -9.66 17.42 -9.99
C ALA A 130 -10.16 17.25 -8.54
N CYS A 131 -11.44 17.50 -8.30
CA CYS A 131 -12.09 17.31 -7.00
C CYS A 131 -12.71 15.93 -6.80
N PHE A 132 -12.66 15.04 -7.79
CA PHE A 132 -13.24 13.70 -7.68
C PHE A 132 -12.50 12.87 -6.62
N PRO A 133 -13.20 12.34 -5.61
CA PRO A 133 -12.55 11.68 -4.46
C PRO A 133 -12.14 10.22 -4.73
N VAL A 134 -12.76 9.57 -5.73
CA VAL A 134 -12.53 8.18 -6.12
C VAL A 134 -12.01 8.09 -7.56
N TYR A 135 -11.62 6.89 -8.00
CA TYR A 135 -11.16 6.68 -9.39
C TYR A 135 -12.28 6.97 -10.39
N ARG A 136 -13.51 6.52 -10.13
CA ARG A 136 -14.67 6.77 -10.98
C ARG A 136 -15.97 6.38 -10.29
N THR A 137 -17.09 6.88 -10.79
CA THR A 137 -18.44 6.38 -10.53
C THR A 137 -18.85 5.30 -11.53
N TYR A 138 -20.00 4.67 -11.29
CA TYR A 138 -20.52 3.55 -12.09
C TYR A 138 -21.99 3.70 -12.50
N LEU A 139 -22.40 4.90 -12.93
CA LEU A 139 -23.70 5.13 -13.56
C LEU A 139 -23.78 4.42 -14.91
N ALA A 140 -24.93 3.81 -15.19
CA ALA A 140 -25.22 3.09 -16.43
C ALA A 140 -26.57 3.52 -17.03
N PRO A 141 -26.69 3.59 -18.37
CA PRO A 141 -27.95 3.90 -19.03
C PRO A 141 -29.07 2.96 -18.62
N GLY A 142 -30.27 3.50 -18.38
CA GLY A 142 -31.45 2.73 -18.03
C GLY A 142 -31.45 2.11 -16.63
N GLN A 143 -30.45 2.44 -15.79
CA GLN A 143 -30.39 2.04 -14.39
C GLN A 143 -30.59 3.27 -13.48
N PRO A 144 -31.22 3.11 -12.30
CA PRO A 144 -31.29 4.19 -11.32
C PRO A 144 -29.89 4.58 -10.85
N VAL A 145 -29.68 5.88 -10.63
CA VAL A 145 -28.41 6.37 -10.07
C VAL A 145 -28.31 5.91 -8.61
N SER A 146 -27.21 5.23 -8.28
CA SER A 146 -26.97 4.80 -6.91
C SER A 146 -26.76 6.02 -6.00
N GLU A 147 -27.23 5.90 -4.75
CA GLU A 147 -27.04 6.97 -3.76
C GLU A 147 -25.55 7.26 -3.51
N GLU A 148 -24.71 6.22 -3.55
CA GLU A 148 -23.26 6.34 -3.42
C GLU A 148 -22.64 7.16 -4.55
N ASP A 149 -22.94 6.84 -5.82
CA ASP A 149 -22.42 7.60 -6.97
C ASP A 149 -22.93 9.04 -6.94
N ARG A 150 -24.20 9.25 -6.58
CA ARG A 150 -24.79 10.58 -6.44
C ARG A 150 -24.02 11.40 -5.41
N GLN A 151 -23.76 10.85 -4.22
CA GLN A 151 -22.99 11.52 -3.17
C GLN A 151 -21.54 11.82 -3.59
N ILE A 152 -20.91 10.95 -4.38
CA ILE A 152 -19.57 11.20 -4.93
C ILE A 152 -19.59 12.42 -5.87
N VAL A 153 -20.53 12.46 -6.82
CA VAL A 153 -20.67 13.58 -7.77
C VAL A 153 -20.98 14.89 -7.03
N GLU A 154 -21.94 14.88 -6.10
CA GLU A 154 -22.33 16.07 -5.33
C GLU A 154 -21.17 16.62 -4.49
N ARG A 155 -20.38 15.74 -3.85
CA ARG A 155 -19.18 16.15 -3.11
C ARG A 155 -18.12 16.77 -4.02
N ALA A 156 -17.87 16.16 -5.18
CA ALA A 156 -16.90 16.68 -6.15
C ALA A 156 -17.31 18.07 -6.69
N ILE A 157 -18.60 18.24 -7.04
CA ILE A 157 -19.16 19.50 -7.50
C ILE A 157 -19.08 20.59 -6.41
N THR A 158 -19.46 20.26 -5.18
CA THR A 158 -19.41 21.20 -4.05
C THR A 158 -17.97 21.65 -3.78
N ALA A 159 -17.02 20.72 -3.82
CA ALA A 159 -15.60 21.04 -3.67
C ALA A 159 -15.07 21.90 -4.83
N ALA A 160 -15.49 21.63 -6.06
CA ALA A 160 -15.11 22.40 -7.25
C ALA A 160 -15.62 23.85 -7.18
N LYS A 161 -16.89 24.04 -6.79
CA LYS A 161 -17.47 25.38 -6.53
C LYS A 161 -16.67 26.15 -5.48
N ARG A 162 -16.41 25.52 -4.32
CA ARG A 162 -15.68 26.16 -3.22
C ARG A 162 -14.27 26.61 -3.63
N ARG A 163 -13.61 25.86 -4.50
CA ARG A 163 -12.26 26.19 -5.00
C ARG A 163 -12.27 27.26 -6.09
N ASN A 164 -13.41 27.49 -6.75
CA ASN A 164 -13.52 28.36 -7.92
C ASN A 164 -14.65 29.41 -7.77
N PRO A 165 -14.54 30.34 -6.81
CA PRO A 165 -15.58 31.35 -6.56
C PRO A 165 -15.79 32.36 -7.71
N ALA A 166 -14.86 32.43 -8.65
CA ALA A 166 -14.95 33.31 -9.82
C ALA A 166 -15.73 32.70 -11.01
N ILE A 167 -16.13 31.43 -10.91
CA ILE A 167 -16.95 30.75 -11.93
C ILE A 167 -18.39 30.73 -11.44
N GLU A 168 -19.33 31.03 -12.34
CA GLU A 168 -20.76 31.04 -12.01
C GLU A 168 -21.24 29.67 -11.52
N GLU A 169 -21.95 29.64 -10.40
CA GLU A 169 -22.40 28.39 -9.78
C GLU A 169 -23.36 27.57 -10.65
N SER A 170 -24.11 28.24 -11.53
CA SER A 170 -25.08 27.61 -12.44
C SER A 170 -24.42 26.61 -13.38
N ILE A 171 -23.17 26.87 -13.80
CA ILE A 171 -22.39 25.98 -14.67
C ILE A 171 -22.11 24.65 -13.96
N PHE A 172 -21.72 24.71 -12.69
CA PHE A 172 -21.52 23.51 -11.87
C PHE A 172 -22.84 22.79 -11.55
N ASN A 173 -23.93 23.52 -11.35
CA ASN A 173 -25.26 22.91 -11.17
C ASN A 173 -25.70 22.16 -12.43
N PHE A 174 -25.50 22.75 -13.61
CA PHE A 174 -25.76 22.10 -14.89
C PHE A 174 -24.93 20.83 -15.04
N LEU A 175 -23.61 20.91 -14.82
CA LEU A 175 -22.73 19.74 -14.90
C LEU A 175 -23.14 18.65 -13.91
N ARG A 176 -23.48 19.00 -12.67
CA ARG A 176 -24.02 18.06 -11.67
C ARG A 176 -25.25 17.34 -12.22
N ASP A 177 -26.24 18.08 -12.71
CA ASP A 177 -27.50 17.52 -13.17
C ASP A 177 -27.28 16.55 -14.35
N VAL A 178 -26.38 16.88 -15.28
CA VAL A 178 -25.96 15.96 -16.35
C VAL A 178 -25.30 14.70 -15.76
N LEU A 179 -24.34 14.86 -14.85
CA LEU A 179 -23.58 13.74 -14.26
C LEU A 179 -24.42 12.79 -13.40
N VAL A 180 -25.61 13.19 -12.94
CA VAL A 180 -26.54 12.35 -12.18
C VAL A 180 -27.80 11.97 -12.98
N PHE A 181 -27.74 12.06 -14.31
CA PHE A 181 -28.85 11.75 -15.21
C PHE A 181 -30.16 12.51 -14.93
N ARG A 182 -30.05 13.70 -14.34
CA ARG A 182 -31.17 14.63 -14.18
C ARG A 182 -31.32 15.49 -15.44
N PHE A 183 -31.87 14.88 -16.47
CA PHE A 183 -32.09 15.52 -17.77
C PHE A 183 -33.41 16.32 -17.82
N PRO A 184 -33.51 17.34 -18.70
CA PRO A 184 -34.80 17.92 -19.04
C PRO A 184 -35.80 16.87 -19.54
N GLU A 185 -37.07 16.98 -19.15
CA GLU A 185 -38.11 16.00 -19.49
C GLU A 185 -38.38 15.91 -21.00
N ASN A 186 -38.17 17.02 -21.72
CA ASN A 186 -38.47 17.18 -23.14
C ASN A 186 -37.32 16.80 -24.09
N LEU A 187 -36.24 16.17 -23.62
CA LEU A 187 -35.20 15.66 -24.51
C LEU A 187 -35.70 14.47 -25.34
N ASP A 188 -35.40 14.50 -26.63
CA ASP A 188 -35.60 13.35 -27.52
C ASP A 188 -34.60 12.22 -27.23
N VAL A 189 -34.75 11.11 -27.95
CA VAL A 189 -33.94 9.90 -27.75
C VAL A 189 -32.45 10.14 -28.09
N GLU A 190 -32.18 10.95 -29.11
CA GLU A 190 -30.82 11.25 -29.56
C GLU A 190 -30.09 12.11 -28.52
N ALA A 191 -30.70 13.21 -28.08
CA ALA A 191 -30.15 14.09 -27.05
C ALA A 191 -29.93 13.33 -25.72
N ARG A 192 -30.86 12.46 -25.30
CA ARG A 192 -30.65 11.60 -24.11
C ARG A 192 -29.46 10.66 -24.27
N THR A 193 -29.23 10.15 -25.47
CA THR A 193 -28.09 9.29 -25.79
C THR A 193 -26.78 10.08 -25.70
N GLU A 194 -26.75 11.32 -26.21
CA GLU A 194 -25.58 12.20 -26.11
C GLU A 194 -25.23 12.55 -24.67
N HIS A 195 -26.24 12.90 -23.85
CA HIS A 195 -26.03 13.17 -22.42
C HIS A 195 -25.47 11.94 -21.70
N THR A 196 -26.03 10.76 -21.98
CA THR A 196 -25.55 9.49 -21.42
C THR A 196 -24.11 9.22 -21.84
N HIS A 197 -23.78 9.44 -23.11
CA HIS A 197 -22.43 9.24 -23.63
C HIS A 197 -21.41 10.16 -22.96
N PHE A 198 -21.76 11.42 -22.68
CA PHE A 198 -20.92 12.32 -21.89
C PHE A 198 -20.61 11.76 -20.51
N VAL A 199 -21.61 11.29 -19.76
CA VAL A 199 -21.40 10.71 -18.43
C VAL A 199 -20.50 9.48 -18.50
N LEU A 200 -20.71 8.59 -19.46
CA LEU A 200 -19.87 7.41 -19.64
C LEU A 200 -18.41 7.77 -19.95
N LYS A 201 -18.19 8.74 -20.85
CA LYS A 201 -16.84 9.23 -21.18
C LYS A 201 -16.19 9.91 -19.97
N PHE A 202 -16.94 10.71 -19.20
CA PHE A 202 -16.46 11.32 -17.96
C PHE A 202 -15.96 10.26 -16.98
N GLN A 203 -16.74 9.19 -16.74
CA GLN A 203 -16.35 8.08 -15.87
C GLN A 203 -15.12 7.30 -16.37
N GLN A 204 -14.90 7.25 -17.68
CA GLN A 204 -13.69 6.64 -18.27
C GLN A 204 -12.46 7.53 -18.09
N THR A 205 -12.64 8.84 -18.01
CA THR A 205 -11.54 9.82 -17.93
C THR A 205 -11.06 10.08 -16.49
N THR A 206 -11.92 10.01 -15.47
CA THR A 206 -11.52 10.29 -14.07
C THR A 206 -10.47 9.32 -13.53
N GLY A 207 -10.53 8.03 -13.92
CA GLY A 207 -9.65 6.98 -13.42
C GLY A 207 -8.17 7.20 -13.78
N PRO A 208 -7.83 7.34 -15.08
CA PRO A 208 -6.48 7.66 -15.52
C PRO A 208 -5.92 8.95 -14.92
N ILE A 209 -6.76 9.97 -14.71
CA ILE A 209 -6.35 11.23 -14.07
C ILE A 209 -6.04 11.03 -12.59
N MET A 210 -6.81 10.21 -11.88
CA MET A 210 -6.49 9.82 -10.50
C MET A 210 -5.15 9.08 -10.46
N ALA A 211 -4.96 8.04 -11.27
CA ALA A 211 -3.73 7.25 -11.29
C ALA A 211 -2.50 8.12 -11.61
N LYS A 212 -2.55 8.91 -12.68
CA LYS A 212 -1.41 9.76 -13.09
C LYS A 212 -1.16 10.92 -12.11
N GLY A 213 -2.21 11.49 -11.53
CA GLY A 213 -2.08 12.61 -10.60
C GLY A 213 -1.61 12.16 -9.21
N LEU A 214 -2.16 11.06 -8.70
CA LEU A 214 -1.86 10.52 -7.38
C LEU A 214 -0.64 9.60 -7.41
N GLU A 215 -0.75 8.46 -8.10
CA GLU A 215 0.23 7.37 -8.02
C GLU A 215 1.53 7.69 -8.73
N ASP A 216 1.45 8.31 -9.89
CA ASP A 216 2.61 8.63 -10.74
C ASP A 216 3.08 10.08 -10.57
N THR A 217 2.61 10.80 -9.54
CA THR A 217 3.11 12.15 -9.24
C THR A 217 3.10 12.45 -7.75
N VAL A 218 1.95 12.52 -7.08
CA VAL A 218 1.89 12.87 -5.64
C VAL A 218 2.70 11.91 -4.77
N PHE A 219 2.70 10.61 -5.07
CA PHE A 219 3.49 9.60 -4.33
C PHE A 219 5.01 9.80 -4.38
N TYR A 220 5.52 10.59 -5.33
CA TYR A 220 6.93 10.94 -5.42
C TYR A 220 7.25 12.33 -4.83
N ILE A 221 6.22 13.05 -4.37
CA ILE A 221 6.34 14.40 -3.79
C ILE A 221 6.01 14.37 -2.30
N TYR A 222 4.92 13.71 -1.89
CA TYR A 222 4.49 13.67 -0.49
C TYR A 222 5.27 12.58 0.27
N ASN A 223 6.56 12.82 0.51
CA ASN A 223 7.49 11.80 0.99
C ASN A 223 7.49 11.63 2.52
N ARG A 224 6.42 12.03 3.24
CA ARG A 224 6.31 12.01 4.72
C ARG A 224 6.77 10.67 5.32
N LEU A 225 6.19 9.59 4.81
CA LEU A 225 6.60 8.20 5.03
C LEU A 225 6.31 7.44 3.73
N ALA A 226 7.33 7.29 2.89
CA ALA A 226 7.15 6.81 1.52
C ALA A 226 6.69 5.33 1.43
N ALA A 227 6.70 4.60 2.55
CA ALA A 227 6.07 3.27 2.64
C ALA A 227 4.55 3.31 2.39
N LEU A 228 3.90 4.44 2.70
CA LEU A 228 2.46 4.65 2.49
C LEU A 228 2.12 5.13 1.07
N ASN A 229 3.15 5.45 0.28
CA ASN A 229 3.02 5.93 -1.10
C ASN A 229 3.04 4.74 -2.06
N GLU A 230 1.96 3.98 -2.02
CA GLU A 230 1.80 2.72 -2.73
C GLU A 230 0.49 2.72 -3.53
N VAL A 231 0.40 1.91 -4.59
CA VAL A 231 -0.83 1.77 -5.40
C VAL A 231 -2.04 1.48 -4.50
N GLY A 232 -3.08 2.33 -4.61
CA GLY A 232 -4.25 2.32 -3.72
C GLY A 232 -4.06 2.89 -2.31
N GLY A 233 -2.87 3.37 -1.99
CA GLY A 233 -2.53 3.97 -0.71
C GLY A 233 -3.07 5.40 -0.56
N GLU A 234 -3.29 5.77 0.69
CA GLU A 234 -3.70 7.12 1.07
C GLU A 234 -2.69 7.71 2.05
N PRO A 235 -1.60 8.35 1.58
CA PRO A 235 -0.52 8.84 2.43
C PRO A 235 -0.93 9.84 3.51
N GLN A 236 -2.13 10.43 3.38
CA GLN A 236 -2.78 11.29 4.37
C GLN A 236 -3.26 10.51 5.61
N GLN A 237 -3.63 9.23 5.47
CA GLN A 237 -3.93 8.31 6.57
C GLN A 237 -2.62 7.66 7.03
N PHE A 238 -2.15 8.02 8.23
CA PHE A 238 -0.81 7.63 8.68
C PHE A 238 -0.71 6.17 9.14
N GLY A 239 -1.71 5.67 9.87
CA GLY A 239 -1.77 4.29 10.32
C GLY A 239 -3.21 3.85 10.62
N LEU A 240 -3.36 2.60 11.03
CA LEU A 240 -4.65 1.96 11.31
C LEU A 240 -4.65 1.36 12.72
N SER A 241 -5.74 1.50 13.46
CA SER A 241 -5.89 0.84 14.76
C SER A 241 -6.10 -0.67 14.59
N ILE A 242 -5.84 -1.44 15.67
CA ILE A 242 -6.10 -2.88 15.70
C ILE A 242 -7.59 -3.18 15.52
N ASP A 243 -8.47 -2.37 16.13
CA ASP A 243 -9.92 -2.54 16.04
C ASP A 243 -10.44 -2.31 14.61
N GLU A 244 -10.03 -1.22 13.96
CA GLU A 244 -10.39 -0.96 12.56
C GLU A 244 -9.82 -2.05 11.63
N PHE A 245 -8.63 -2.58 11.95
CA PHE A 245 -8.06 -3.70 11.22
C PHE A 245 -8.93 -4.95 11.33
N HIS A 246 -9.41 -5.29 12.52
CA HIS A 246 -10.32 -6.41 12.74
C HIS A 246 -11.68 -6.21 12.08
N GLU A 247 -12.24 -5.00 12.14
CA GLU A 247 -13.50 -4.65 11.47
C GLU A 247 -13.41 -4.87 9.95
N ARG A 248 -12.35 -4.36 9.31
CA ARG A 248 -12.10 -4.58 7.87
C ARG A 248 -11.95 -6.05 7.51
N ASN A 249 -11.38 -6.88 8.40
CA ASN A 249 -11.29 -8.32 8.17
C ASN A 249 -12.64 -9.03 8.29
N ARG A 250 -13.52 -8.60 9.21
CA ARG A 250 -14.90 -9.11 9.31
C ARG A 250 -15.73 -8.71 8.09
N ASP A 251 -15.59 -7.47 7.63
CA ASP A 251 -16.25 -7.00 6.41
C ASP A 251 -15.80 -7.79 5.19
N ARG A 252 -14.49 -8.05 5.06
CA ARG A 252 -13.96 -8.91 3.99
C ARG A 252 -14.51 -10.32 4.07
N GLN A 253 -14.58 -10.93 5.25
CA GLN A 253 -15.16 -12.27 5.39
C GLN A 253 -16.63 -12.29 4.97
N ARG A 254 -17.42 -11.28 5.35
CA ARG A 254 -18.84 -11.20 5.04
C ARG A 254 -19.10 -10.97 3.56
N ASP A 255 -18.42 -9.98 2.98
CA ASP A 255 -18.77 -9.45 1.65
C ASP A 255 -17.86 -9.99 0.53
N TRP A 256 -16.59 -10.31 0.82
CA TRP A 256 -15.55 -10.60 -0.19
C TRP A 256 -14.57 -11.70 0.25
N SER A 257 -15.08 -12.82 0.78
CA SER A 257 -14.28 -13.89 1.39
C SER A 257 -13.27 -14.57 0.43
N ALA A 258 -13.45 -14.39 -0.87
CA ALA A 258 -12.60 -14.94 -1.92
C ALA A 258 -11.74 -13.88 -2.64
N THR A 259 -11.64 -12.65 -2.11
CA THR A 259 -10.75 -11.61 -2.69
C THR A 259 -9.28 -11.98 -2.53
N LEU A 260 -8.41 -11.49 -3.42
CA LEU A 260 -6.97 -11.66 -3.25
C LEU A 260 -6.45 -10.79 -2.10
N LEU A 261 -5.46 -11.34 -1.38
CA LEU A 261 -4.68 -10.65 -0.37
C LEU A 261 -3.25 -10.49 -0.89
N ALA A 262 -3.02 -9.41 -1.64
CA ALA A 262 -1.72 -9.11 -2.21
C ALA A 262 -0.92 -8.17 -1.30
N THR A 263 0.40 -8.33 -1.31
CA THR A 263 1.35 -7.47 -0.59
C THR A 263 2.45 -6.94 -1.50
N SER A 264 2.64 -7.53 -2.67
CA SER A 264 3.49 -7.02 -3.76
C SER A 264 2.90 -7.45 -5.08
N THR A 265 3.14 -6.67 -6.12
CA THR A 265 2.75 -6.99 -7.50
C THR A 265 3.83 -6.47 -8.46
N HIS A 266 3.65 -6.71 -9.74
CA HIS A 266 4.48 -6.11 -10.79
C HIS A 266 4.32 -4.58 -10.90
N ASP A 267 3.28 -4.00 -10.30
CA ASP A 267 2.98 -2.57 -10.36
C ASP A 267 3.13 -1.84 -9.02
N THR A 268 3.37 -2.56 -7.91
CA THR A 268 3.69 -1.90 -6.63
C THR A 268 4.94 -1.05 -6.76
N LYS A 269 4.90 0.16 -6.18
CA LYS A 269 6.00 1.12 -6.15
C LYS A 269 7.19 0.57 -5.36
N ARG A 270 6.96 -0.28 -4.36
CA ARG A 270 7.98 -0.94 -3.53
C ARG A 270 7.51 -2.33 -3.14
N SER A 271 8.41 -3.30 -3.09
CA SER A 271 8.10 -4.63 -2.59
C SER A 271 7.69 -4.60 -1.11
N GLU A 272 7.05 -5.67 -0.67
CA GLU A 272 6.56 -5.84 0.69
C GLU A 272 7.64 -5.63 1.75
N ASP A 273 8.85 -6.14 1.52
CA ASP A 273 9.90 -6.11 2.54
C ASP A 273 10.62 -4.76 2.57
N VAL A 274 10.64 -4.03 1.44
CA VAL A 274 11.04 -2.61 1.42
C VAL A 274 10.07 -1.80 2.26
N ARG A 275 8.76 -1.98 2.08
CA ARG A 275 7.75 -1.26 2.87
C ARG A 275 7.82 -1.68 4.34
N ALA A 276 7.97 -2.95 4.65
CA ALA A 276 8.09 -3.48 6.01
C ALA A 276 9.28 -2.85 6.78
N ARG A 277 10.41 -2.63 6.10
CA ARG A 277 11.55 -1.88 6.64
C ARG A 277 11.21 -0.40 6.82
N MET A 278 10.66 0.24 5.80
CA MET A 278 10.38 1.68 5.87
C MET A 278 9.35 2.05 6.93
N VAL A 279 8.32 1.23 7.19
CA VAL A 279 7.34 1.50 8.26
C VAL A 279 7.98 1.49 9.66
N ALA A 280 9.08 0.76 9.87
CA ALA A 280 9.81 0.77 11.14
C ALA A 280 10.38 2.15 11.51
N ILE A 281 10.51 3.08 10.55
CA ILE A 281 10.87 4.48 10.81
C ILE A 281 9.86 5.14 11.76
N SER A 282 8.58 4.78 11.64
CA SER A 282 7.51 5.32 12.50
C SER A 282 7.71 4.96 13.97
N GLU A 283 8.38 3.87 14.28
CA GLU A 283 8.63 3.42 15.65
C GLU A 283 9.80 4.17 16.32
N MET A 284 10.59 4.92 15.54
CA MET A 284 11.81 5.59 15.99
C MET A 284 11.83 7.07 15.59
N PRO A 285 10.76 7.86 15.84
CA PRO A 285 10.60 9.20 15.26
C PRO A 285 11.69 10.18 15.71
N GLU A 286 12.13 10.08 16.97
CA GLU A 286 13.17 10.95 17.52
C GLU A 286 14.55 10.64 16.97
N LEU A 287 14.84 9.36 16.76
CA LEU A 287 16.07 8.90 16.16
C LEU A 287 16.11 9.28 14.67
N TRP A 288 15.02 9.05 13.94
CA TRP A 288 14.84 9.45 12.54
C TRP A 288 15.19 10.93 12.33
N ARG A 289 14.62 11.82 13.15
CA ARG A 289 14.91 13.26 13.15
C ARG A 289 16.40 13.56 13.29
N ARG A 290 17.07 12.92 14.25
CA ARG A 290 18.51 13.13 14.51
C ARG A 290 19.38 12.63 13.35
N TRP A 291 19.04 11.47 12.80
CA TRP A 291 19.81 10.85 11.72
C TRP A 291 19.73 11.65 10.43
N LEU A 292 18.54 12.11 10.05
CA LEU A 292 18.35 13.00 8.91
C LEU A 292 19.24 14.25 8.96
N GLN A 293 19.26 14.93 10.12
CA GLN A 293 20.09 16.13 10.29
C GLN A 293 21.58 15.80 10.13
N ARG A 294 22.02 14.68 10.72
CA ARG A 294 23.41 14.22 10.62
C ARG A 294 23.80 13.87 9.19
N TRP A 295 22.95 13.15 8.47
CA TRP A 295 23.19 12.75 7.09
C TRP A 295 23.22 13.95 6.15
N ARG A 296 22.25 14.86 6.26
CA ARG A 296 22.23 16.12 5.48
C ARG A 296 23.50 16.93 5.70
N LEU A 297 23.94 17.10 6.94
CA LEU A 297 25.19 17.81 7.24
C LEU A 297 26.42 17.13 6.63
N THR A 298 26.48 15.80 6.71
CA THR A 298 27.60 15.01 6.19
C THR A 298 27.68 15.04 4.68
N ASN A 299 26.53 15.03 4.01
CA ASN A 299 26.42 14.93 2.56
C ASN A 299 26.36 16.30 1.85
N ARG A 300 26.20 17.41 2.59
CA ARG A 300 26.07 18.77 2.03
C ARG A 300 27.14 19.13 1.00
N ARG A 301 28.40 18.73 1.24
CA ARG A 301 29.53 19.02 0.33
C ARG A 301 29.40 18.40 -1.07
N TRP A 302 28.50 17.43 -1.24
CA TRP A 302 28.27 16.74 -2.50
C TRP A 302 27.13 17.33 -3.31
N LYS A 303 26.35 18.24 -2.71
CA LYS A 303 25.30 18.96 -3.41
C LYS A 303 25.88 19.99 -4.37
N ARG A 304 25.16 20.24 -5.46
CA ARG A 304 25.45 21.34 -6.40
C ARG A 304 24.37 22.42 -6.28
N THR A 305 24.68 23.63 -6.72
CA THR A 305 23.67 24.70 -6.85
C THR A 305 23.33 24.85 -8.32
N ILE A 306 22.06 24.66 -8.66
CA ILE A 306 21.51 24.82 -10.02
C ILE A 306 20.38 25.82 -9.91
N ASN A 307 20.43 26.91 -10.67
CA ASN A 307 19.42 27.98 -10.64
C ASN A 307 19.03 28.42 -9.22
N GLU A 308 20.05 28.67 -8.37
CA GLU A 308 19.91 29.10 -6.96
C GLU A 308 19.32 28.05 -5.99
N VAL A 309 19.07 26.82 -6.45
CA VAL A 309 18.56 25.71 -5.63
C VAL A 309 19.61 24.62 -5.46
N GLU A 310 19.69 24.03 -4.26
CA GLU A 310 20.54 22.86 -4.01
C GLU A 310 19.98 21.61 -4.69
N ALA A 311 20.80 20.90 -5.47
CA ALA A 311 20.50 19.63 -6.11
C ALA A 311 21.32 18.47 -5.46
N PRO A 312 20.69 17.37 -5.05
CA PRO A 312 19.24 17.15 -5.00
C PRO A 312 18.56 18.05 -3.95
N ASP A 313 17.26 18.33 -4.15
CA ASP A 313 16.50 19.14 -3.21
C ASP A 313 16.27 18.38 -1.88
N ALA A 314 15.74 19.08 -0.88
CA ALA A 314 15.52 18.49 0.43
C ALA A 314 14.45 17.38 0.44
N ASN A 315 13.45 17.44 -0.44
CA ASN A 315 12.40 16.42 -0.50
C ASN A 315 12.90 15.15 -1.21
N GLU A 316 13.68 15.31 -2.29
CA GLU A 316 14.38 14.25 -3.01
C GLU A 316 15.38 13.54 -2.10
N GLU A 317 16.16 14.29 -1.32
CA GLU A 317 17.09 13.75 -0.33
C GLU A 317 16.35 12.97 0.78
N TYR A 318 15.19 13.46 1.24
CA TYR A 318 14.35 12.77 2.23
C TYR A 318 13.82 11.42 1.71
N LEU A 319 13.40 11.36 0.44
CA LEU A 319 12.99 10.12 -0.23
C LEU A 319 14.17 9.15 -0.38
N LEU A 320 15.33 9.65 -0.78
CA LEU A 320 16.55 8.84 -0.95
C LEU A 320 16.92 8.13 0.35
N TYR A 321 16.95 8.83 1.49
CA TYR A 321 17.31 8.20 2.76
C TYR A 321 16.34 7.10 3.19
N GLN A 322 15.03 7.30 3.02
CA GLN A 322 14.06 6.23 3.30
C GLN A 322 14.23 5.05 2.35
N THR A 323 14.49 5.32 1.07
CA THR A 323 14.73 4.27 0.06
C THR A 323 15.95 3.45 0.44
N LEU A 324 17.08 4.09 0.80
CA LEU A 324 18.28 3.40 1.25
C LEU A 324 18.02 2.53 2.49
N LEU A 325 17.24 3.01 3.47
CA LEU A 325 16.87 2.19 4.64
C LEU A 325 16.00 0.99 4.26
N GLY A 326 15.10 1.17 3.29
CA GLY A 326 14.25 0.11 2.78
C GLY A 326 15.00 -0.96 1.99
N THR A 327 16.09 -0.61 1.31
CA THR A 327 16.78 -1.53 0.37
C THR A 327 18.20 -1.92 0.76
N TRP A 328 18.76 -1.40 1.86
CA TRP A 328 20.16 -1.65 2.19
C TRP A 328 20.47 -3.15 2.27
N PRO A 329 21.51 -3.65 1.57
CA PRO A 329 21.82 -5.07 1.59
C PRO A 329 22.26 -5.56 2.98
N ILE A 330 21.74 -6.72 3.37
CA ILE A 330 22.15 -7.44 4.58
C ILE A 330 22.76 -8.76 4.15
N ARG A 331 23.94 -9.08 4.69
CA ARG A 331 24.64 -10.35 4.42
C ARG A 331 23.94 -11.49 5.15
N ASP A 332 24.15 -12.72 4.70
CA ASP A 332 23.63 -13.91 5.35
C ASP A 332 24.10 -14.03 6.83
N SER A 333 25.22 -13.40 7.19
CA SER A 333 25.70 -13.28 8.58
C SER A 333 24.84 -12.38 9.48
N GLY A 334 23.89 -11.63 8.94
CA GLY A 334 23.05 -10.66 9.66
C GLY A 334 23.70 -9.29 9.89
N GLU A 335 24.91 -9.11 9.36
CA GLU A 335 25.55 -7.80 9.30
C GLU A 335 25.17 -7.08 8.01
N PRO A 336 24.86 -5.78 8.05
CA PRO A 336 24.74 -4.99 6.85
C PRO A 336 26.02 -5.05 6.01
N GLU A 337 25.87 -4.88 4.70
CA GLU A 337 27.03 -4.63 3.85
C GLU A 337 27.74 -3.36 4.31
N SER A 338 29.06 -3.44 4.46
CA SER A 338 29.89 -2.33 4.91
C SER A 338 30.12 -1.28 3.82
N ALA A 339 29.82 -1.63 2.57
CA ALA A 339 29.89 -0.79 1.40
C ALA A 339 28.79 -1.16 0.40
N ALA A 340 28.29 -0.17 -0.34
CA ALA A 340 27.40 -0.43 -1.46
C ALA A 340 28.19 -1.04 -2.63
N THR A 341 27.61 -2.05 -3.30
CA THR A 341 28.15 -2.55 -4.57
C THR A 341 27.83 -1.58 -5.71
N GLN A 342 28.59 -1.66 -6.81
CA GLN A 342 28.33 -0.85 -7.99
C GLN A 342 26.92 -1.09 -8.56
N GLU A 343 26.48 -2.35 -8.62
CA GLU A 343 25.13 -2.72 -9.05
C GLU A 343 24.05 -2.07 -8.15
N TYR A 344 24.26 -2.05 -6.83
CA TYR A 344 23.32 -1.39 -5.92
C TYR A 344 23.26 0.12 -6.16
N ILE A 345 24.41 0.77 -6.37
CA ILE A 345 24.46 2.21 -6.69
C ILE A 345 23.67 2.50 -7.96
N GLU A 346 23.85 1.71 -9.01
CA GLU A 346 23.14 1.86 -10.29
C GLU A 346 21.63 1.67 -10.13
N ARG A 347 21.19 0.68 -9.33
CA ARG A 347 19.77 0.48 -9.00
C ARG A 347 19.16 1.69 -8.31
N ILE A 348 19.84 2.25 -7.31
CA ILE A 348 19.37 3.44 -6.59
C ILE A 348 19.36 4.68 -7.51
N GLN A 349 20.38 4.85 -8.36
CA GLN A 349 20.41 5.93 -9.34
C GLN A 349 19.24 5.83 -10.34
N ALA A 350 18.98 4.64 -10.87
CA ALA A 350 17.86 4.40 -11.80
C ALA A 350 16.50 4.67 -11.13
N TYR A 351 16.32 4.21 -9.90
CA TYR A 351 15.11 4.50 -9.13
C TYR A 351 14.94 6.00 -8.87
N MET A 352 15.99 6.70 -8.41
CA MET A 352 15.88 8.13 -8.13
C MET A 352 15.61 8.93 -9.41
N ALA A 353 16.24 8.56 -10.53
CA ALA A 353 15.93 9.17 -11.82
C ALA A 353 14.44 9.03 -12.15
N LYS A 354 13.88 7.80 -12.08
CA LYS A 354 12.45 7.57 -12.29
C LYS A 354 11.59 8.37 -11.31
N ALA A 355 11.90 8.36 -10.02
CA ALA A 355 11.16 9.08 -8.99
C ALA A 355 11.10 10.59 -9.25
N LEU A 356 12.23 11.20 -9.64
CA LEU A 356 12.32 12.62 -9.96
C LEU A 356 11.50 12.98 -11.21
N HIS A 357 11.59 12.16 -12.26
CA HIS A 357 10.81 12.34 -13.48
C HIS A 357 9.30 12.17 -13.26
N GLU A 358 8.90 11.28 -12.34
CA GLU A 358 7.50 11.15 -11.95
C GLU A 358 7.01 12.30 -11.07
N ALA A 359 7.85 12.85 -10.18
CA ALA A 359 7.50 14.01 -9.36
C ALA A 359 7.24 15.27 -10.20
N LYS A 360 7.91 15.45 -11.34
CA LYS A 360 7.71 16.56 -12.27
C LYS A 360 7.89 17.93 -11.58
N ILE A 361 8.90 18.03 -10.70
CA ILE A 361 9.27 19.26 -9.98
C ILE A 361 10.50 19.90 -10.62
N ASN A 362 11.65 19.20 -10.60
CA ASN A 362 12.93 19.73 -11.09
C ASN A 362 13.35 19.16 -12.46
N THR A 363 12.77 18.02 -12.86
CA THR A 363 12.99 17.32 -14.13
C THR A 363 11.70 16.57 -14.53
N SER A 364 11.57 16.13 -15.78
CA SER A 364 10.40 15.38 -16.26
C SER A 364 10.75 14.52 -17.47
N TRP A 365 9.93 13.50 -17.77
CA TRP A 365 10.10 12.67 -18.98
C TRP A 365 9.98 13.43 -20.29
N ILE A 366 9.22 14.52 -20.33
CA ILE A 366 8.97 15.29 -21.57
C ILE A 366 10.10 16.28 -21.82
N GLN A 367 10.55 16.97 -20.77
CA GLN A 367 11.66 17.92 -20.81
C GLN A 367 12.59 17.60 -19.64
N PRO A 368 13.57 16.69 -19.84
CA PRO A 368 14.56 16.35 -18.83
C PRO A 368 15.46 17.54 -18.50
N ASN A 369 15.83 17.66 -17.24
CA ASN A 369 16.85 18.59 -16.78
C ASN A 369 18.16 17.82 -16.53
N GLU A 370 18.98 17.72 -17.58
CA GLU A 370 20.19 16.90 -17.58
C GLU A 370 21.18 17.27 -16.45
N GLU A 371 21.27 18.56 -16.09
CA GLU A 371 22.15 19.02 -15.01
C GLU A 371 21.65 18.53 -13.64
N TRP A 372 20.33 18.53 -13.44
CA TRP A 372 19.71 18.04 -12.21
C TRP A 372 19.83 16.52 -12.11
N ASP A 373 19.55 15.81 -13.19
CA ASP A 373 19.66 14.35 -13.26
C ASP A 373 21.10 13.88 -13.02
N ALA A 374 22.08 14.58 -13.62
CA ALA A 374 23.49 14.34 -13.35
C ALA A 374 23.85 14.63 -11.89
N SER A 375 23.30 15.68 -11.29
CA SER A 375 23.58 16.04 -9.90
C SER A 375 23.03 15.00 -8.91
N MET A 376 21.82 14.48 -9.12
CA MET A 376 21.28 13.39 -8.31
C MET A 376 22.11 12.11 -8.47
N ARG A 377 22.45 11.73 -9.72
CA ARG A 377 23.29 10.55 -10.00
C ARG A 377 24.65 10.64 -9.30
N ASP A 378 25.33 11.78 -9.45
CA ASP A 378 26.64 12.03 -8.84
C ASP A 378 26.54 12.09 -7.30
N PHE A 379 25.45 12.65 -6.76
CA PHE A 379 25.21 12.67 -5.31
C PHE A 379 25.09 11.24 -4.76
N VAL A 380 24.26 10.38 -5.37
CA VAL A 380 24.12 8.97 -4.97
C VAL A 380 25.47 8.26 -5.01
N ALA A 381 26.24 8.41 -6.10
CA ALA A 381 27.56 7.79 -6.23
C ALA A 381 28.51 8.23 -5.10
N LYS A 382 28.54 9.53 -4.78
CA LYS A 382 29.47 10.09 -3.78
C LYS A 382 29.08 9.75 -2.34
N ILE A 383 27.79 9.69 -2.01
CA ILE A 383 27.38 9.31 -0.65
C ILE A 383 27.53 7.81 -0.42
N LEU A 384 27.48 6.98 -1.48
CA LEU A 384 27.64 5.54 -1.40
C LEU A 384 29.06 5.04 -1.69
N ASP A 385 29.99 5.96 -1.98
CA ASP A 385 31.39 5.63 -2.26
C ASP A 385 32.04 4.88 -1.07
N PRO A 386 32.72 3.73 -1.32
CA PRO A 386 33.27 2.88 -0.27
C PRO A 386 34.56 3.43 0.37
N SER A 387 35.04 4.62 -0.03
CA SER A 387 36.26 5.20 0.53
C SER A 387 36.17 5.39 2.03
N ARG A 388 37.29 5.16 2.73
CA ARG A 388 37.44 5.47 4.16
C ARG A 388 37.23 6.95 4.50
N ARG A 389 37.26 7.85 3.50
CA ARG A 389 36.96 9.28 3.68
C ARG A 389 35.45 9.58 3.71
N ASN A 390 34.61 8.60 3.38
CA ASN A 390 33.17 8.72 3.42
C ASN A 390 32.67 8.54 4.87
N LYS A 391 32.12 9.61 5.44
CA LYS A 391 31.59 9.62 6.81
C LYS A 391 30.11 9.24 6.89
N PHE A 392 29.42 9.16 5.75
CA PHE A 392 27.99 8.83 5.71
C PHE A 392 27.76 7.35 6.00
N ILE A 393 28.44 6.45 5.27
CA ILE A 393 28.25 5.00 5.41
C ILE A 393 28.44 4.51 6.86
N PRO A 394 29.51 4.87 7.59
CA PRO A 394 29.65 4.47 9.00
C PRO A 394 28.55 5.03 9.92
N ALA A 395 27.96 6.17 9.58
CA ALA A 395 26.86 6.77 10.32
C ALA A 395 25.48 6.23 9.91
N PHE A 396 25.37 5.61 8.74
CA PHE A 396 24.14 5.09 8.16
C PHE A 396 23.95 3.60 8.48
N VAL A 397 25.00 2.79 8.35
CA VAL A 397 24.96 1.33 8.49
C VAL A 397 24.35 0.83 9.81
N PRO A 398 24.68 1.38 11.00
CA PRO A 398 24.05 0.94 12.25
C PRO A 398 22.53 1.15 12.25
N ILE A 399 22.05 2.17 11.53
CA ILE A 399 20.64 2.50 11.44
C ILE A 399 19.93 1.56 10.46
N ALA A 400 20.57 1.30 9.32
CA ALA A 400 20.09 0.29 8.38
C ALA A 400 20.00 -1.09 9.03
N GLN A 401 20.91 -1.44 9.93
CA GLN A 401 20.84 -2.69 10.70
C GLN A 401 19.58 -2.77 11.56
N GLU A 402 19.28 -1.71 12.31
CA GLU A 402 18.12 -1.69 13.19
C GLU A 402 16.81 -1.72 12.39
N VAL A 403 16.74 -0.93 11.32
CA VAL A 403 15.60 -0.95 10.39
C VAL A 403 15.43 -2.31 9.72
N ALA A 404 16.52 -2.99 9.35
CA ALA A 404 16.44 -4.33 8.76
C ALA A 404 15.90 -5.38 9.76
N ARG A 405 16.31 -5.31 11.03
CA ARG A 405 15.81 -6.19 12.10
C ARG A 405 14.30 -6.00 12.31
N LEU A 406 13.86 -4.77 12.50
CA LEU A 406 12.43 -4.46 12.67
C LEU A 406 11.63 -4.79 11.41
N GLY A 407 12.18 -4.48 10.23
CA GLY A 407 11.58 -4.79 8.94
C GLY A 407 11.40 -6.30 8.70
N ALA A 408 12.33 -7.14 9.17
CA ALA A 408 12.18 -8.59 9.09
C ALA A 408 10.98 -9.08 9.91
N ILE A 409 10.78 -8.54 11.12
CA ILE A 409 9.62 -8.87 11.95
C ILE A 409 8.33 -8.38 11.28
N ASN A 410 8.30 -7.13 10.80
CA ASN A 410 7.16 -6.57 10.10
C ASN A 410 6.78 -7.40 8.85
N SER A 411 7.77 -7.90 8.10
CA SER A 411 7.53 -8.77 6.94
C SER A 411 6.98 -10.15 7.35
N LEU A 412 7.51 -10.76 8.41
CA LEU A 412 6.99 -12.03 8.93
C LEU A 412 5.55 -11.90 9.43
N THR A 413 5.24 -10.82 10.16
CA THR A 413 3.87 -10.47 10.55
C THR A 413 2.98 -10.34 9.34
N GLN A 414 3.38 -9.53 8.36
CA GLN A 414 2.60 -9.33 7.14
C GLN A 414 2.36 -10.66 6.40
N THR A 415 3.36 -11.53 6.34
CA THR A 415 3.28 -12.84 5.71
C THR A 415 2.30 -13.75 6.46
N LEU A 416 2.43 -13.85 7.78
CA LEU A 416 1.52 -14.65 8.61
C LEU A 416 0.08 -14.16 8.46
N LEU A 417 -0.16 -12.86 8.54
CA LEU A 417 -1.47 -12.24 8.37
C LEU A 417 -2.05 -12.53 6.98
N LYS A 418 -1.28 -12.28 5.91
CA LYS A 418 -1.67 -12.60 4.53
C LYS A 418 -2.12 -14.06 4.38
N LEU A 419 -1.39 -14.98 5.01
CA LEU A 419 -1.64 -16.41 4.94
C LEU A 419 -2.72 -16.92 5.90
N THR A 420 -3.29 -16.10 6.78
CA THR A 420 -4.26 -16.59 7.78
C THR A 420 -5.56 -15.81 7.84
N LEU A 421 -5.58 -14.59 7.31
CA LEU A 421 -6.78 -13.75 7.23
C LEU A 421 -7.82 -14.25 6.20
N PRO A 422 -9.08 -13.77 6.26
CA PRO A 422 -10.11 -14.08 5.27
C PRO A 422 -9.70 -13.58 3.89
N GLY A 423 -9.84 -14.40 2.85
CA GLY A 423 -9.33 -14.11 1.51
C GLY A 423 -8.35 -15.17 0.99
N VAL A 424 -7.90 -14.96 -0.24
CA VAL A 424 -6.98 -15.84 -0.96
C VAL A 424 -5.59 -15.18 -0.99
N PRO A 425 -4.56 -15.74 -0.31
CA PRO A 425 -3.23 -15.15 -0.30
C PRO A 425 -2.61 -15.14 -1.69
N ASP A 426 -2.05 -14.00 -2.07
CA ASP A 426 -1.25 -13.84 -3.30
C ASP A 426 0.24 -13.65 -2.96
N ILE A 427 1.11 -14.33 -3.69
CA ILE A 427 2.56 -14.27 -3.50
C ILE A 427 3.19 -13.94 -4.85
N TYR A 428 3.64 -12.70 -4.97
CA TYR A 428 4.41 -12.28 -6.14
C TYR A 428 5.71 -13.10 -6.24
N GLN A 429 6.10 -13.43 -7.47
CA GLN A 429 7.22 -14.34 -7.73
C GLN A 429 8.50 -13.92 -6.98
N GLY A 430 9.00 -14.82 -6.13
CA GLY A 430 10.23 -14.61 -5.37
C GLY A 430 10.04 -14.08 -3.94
N ASN A 431 8.83 -13.66 -3.56
CA ASN A 431 8.53 -13.09 -2.23
C ASN A 431 8.32 -14.15 -1.12
N GLU A 432 8.49 -15.43 -1.41
CA GLU A 432 8.60 -16.49 -0.39
C GLU A 432 9.84 -16.32 0.51
N ILE A 433 10.81 -15.51 0.07
CA ILE A 433 11.94 -15.00 0.87
C ILE A 433 11.95 -13.47 0.85
N TRP A 434 13.00 -12.85 1.41
CA TRP A 434 13.13 -11.39 1.37
C TRP A 434 13.29 -10.88 -0.06
N ASP A 435 12.46 -9.92 -0.47
CA ASP A 435 12.58 -9.18 -1.72
C ASP A 435 12.71 -7.68 -1.45
N TYR A 436 13.82 -7.09 -1.90
CA TYR A 436 14.10 -5.66 -1.76
C TYR A 436 14.04 -4.93 -3.10
N SER A 437 12.98 -5.19 -3.87
CA SER A 437 12.77 -4.56 -5.18
C SER A 437 12.01 -3.23 -5.06
N LEU A 438 12.41 -2.29 -5.90
CA LEU A 438 11.75 -1.00 -6.10
C LEU A 438 10.79 -1.09 -7.30
N VAL A 439 10.19 0.04 -7.67
CA VAL A 439 9.24 0.13 -8.80
C VAL A 439 9.84 -0.42 -10.10
N ASP A 440 8.97 -0.92 -10.99
CA ASP A 440 9.28 -1.33 -12.37
C ASP A 440 10.34 -0.41 -13.03
N PRO A 441 11.40 -0.96 -13.64
CA PRO A 441 11.66 -2.38 -13.91
C PRO A 441 12.39 -3.16 -12.81
N ASP A 442 12.68 -2.57 -11.64
CA ASP A 442 13.46 -3.25 -10.60
C ASP A 442 12.73 -4.46 -10.00
N ASN A 443 11.40 -4.42 -9.89
CA ASN A 443 10.53 -5.53 -9.48
C ASN A 443 10.26 -6.58 -10.59
N ARG A 444 10.89 -6.42 -11.77
CA ARG A 444 10.79 -7.36 -12.90
C ARG A 444 12.10 -8.13 -13.15
N ARG A 445 13.08 -8.00 -12.24
CA ARG A 445 14.33 -8.77 -12.28
C ARG A 445 14.04 -10.28 -12.21
N PRO A 446 14.90 -11.12 -12.83
CA PRO A 446 14.68 -12.56 -12.86
C PRO A 446 14.77 -13.16 -11.45
N VAL A 447 13.91 -14.14 -11.19
CA VAL A 447 13.87 -14.88 -9.92
C VAL A 447 14.81 -16.09 -9.98
N ASP A 448 15.70 -16.22 -8.98
CA ASP A 448 16.55 -17.40 -8.84
C ASP A 448 15.77 -18.57 -8.20
N TYR A 449 15.06 -19.32 -9.05
CA TYR A 449 14.33 -20.53 -8.67
C TYR A 449 15.23 -21.73 -8.31
N LYS A 450 16.53 -21.70 -8.65
CA LYS A 450 17.44 -22.76 -8.24
C LYS A 450 17.73 -22.64 -6.75
N ARG A 451 18.15 -21.45 -6.29
CA ARG A 451 18.39 -21.17 -4.87
C ARG A 451 17.16 -21.46 -3.99
N ARG A 452 15.97 -21.11 -4.48
CA ARG A 452 14.71 -21.34 -3.74
C ARG A 452 14.36 -22.81 -3.59
N ARG A 453 14.60 -23.63 -4.62
CA ARG A 453 14.42 -25.08 -4.52
C ARG A 453 15.40 -25.68 -3.51
N GLU A 454 16.67 -25.28 -3.57
CA GLU A 454 17.68 -25.72 -2.61
C GLU A 454 17.33 -25.34 -1.16
N MET A 455 16.81 -24.11 -0.94
CA MET A 455 16.32 -23.68 0.37
C MET A 455 15.14 -24.52 0.84
N LEU A 456 14.15 -24.75 -0.02
CA LEU A 456 12.94 -25.52 0.29
C LEU A 456 13.27 -26.98 0.62
N ASP A 457 14.18 -27.60 -0.12
CA ASP A 457 14.65 -28.97 0.10
C ASP A 457 15.41 -29.11 1.43
N ALA A 458 16.08 -28.04 1.88
CA ALA A 458 16.81 -28.01 3.15
C ALA A 458 15.94 -27.70 4.38
N LEU A 459 14.72 -27.16 4.21
CA LEU A 459 13.85 -26.76 5.33
C LEU A 459 13.52 -27.88 6.33
N PRO A 460 13.25 -29.14 5.93
CA PRO A 460 12.95 -30.21 6.87
C PRO A 460 14.07 -30.50 7.90
N GLY A 461 15.32 -30.11 7.59
CA GLY A 461 16.46 -30.26 8.49
C GLY A 461 16.73 -29.05 9.38
N ALA A 462 16.07 -27.91 9.16
CA ALA A 462 16.30 -26.68 9.90
C ALA A 462 15.45 -26.63 11.18
N THR A 463 16.03 -26.22 12.30
CA THR A 463 15.26 -26.00 13.54
C THR A 463 14.72 -24.56 13.60
N PRO A 464 13.59 -24.32 14.28
CA PRO A 464 13.08 -22.96 14.50
C PRO A 464 14.11 -22.00 15.09
N GLU A 465 14.94 -22.44 16.04
CA GLU A 465 16.02 -21.64 16.63
C GLU A 465 17.11 -21.27 15.60
N GLU A 466 17.44 -22.18 14.69
CA GLU A 466 18.36 -21.92 13.58
C GLU A 466 17.77 -20.85 12.64
N LEU A 467 16.50 -20.98 12.29
CA LEU A 467 15.79 -20.05 11.40
C LEU A 467 15.74 -18.63 11.97
N VAL A 468 15.53 -18.47 13.28
CA VAL A 468 15.58 -17.15 13.93
C VAL A 468 16.99 -16.58 13.95
N ARG A 469 18.00 -17.41 14.26
CA ARG A 469 19.40 -16.97 14.28
C ARG A 469 19.88 -16.53 12.89
N ASN A 470 19.49 -17.27 11.87
CA ASN A 470 19.87 -17.06 10.48
C ASN A 470 18.76 -16.39 9.65
N TRP A 471 17.89 -15.60 10.30
CA TRP A 471 16.81 -14.87 9.62
C TRP A 471 17.23 -14.12 8.33
N PRO A 472 18.44 -13.54 8.18
CA PRO A 472 18.82 -12.80 6.97
C PRO A 472 18.82 -13.62 5.69
N ASP A 473 19.00 -14.95 5.78
CA ASP A 473 19.03 -15.82 4.61
C ASP A 473 17.64 -16.05 3.97
N GLY A 474 16.57 -15.66 4.68
CA GLY A 474 15.19 -15.73 4.20
C GLY A 474 14.48 -17.06 4.43
N ARG A 475 15.17 -18.10 4.92
CA ARG A 475 14.58 -19.42 5.19
C ARG A 475 13.45 -19.36 6.20
N ILE A 476 13.50 -18.45 7.17
CA ILE A 476 12.41 -18.26 8.15
C ILE A 476 11.09 -17.83 7.50
N LYS A 477 11.14 -16.95 6.49
CA LYS A 477 9.96 -16.50 5.74
C LYS A 477 9.45 -17.61 4.82
N MET A 478 10.35 -18.38 4.22
CA MET A 478 10.00 -19.55 3.41
C MET A 478 9.35 -20.65 4.27
N PHE A 479 9.89 -20.93 5.45
CA PHE A 479 9.34 -21.87 6.43
C PHE A 479 7.93 -21.47 6.84
N LEU A 480 7.73 -20.21 7.25
CA LEU A 480 6.40 -19.68 7.57
C LEU A 480 5.43 -19.86 6.40
N THR A 481 5.88 -19.49 5.19
CA THR A 481 5.06 -19.59 3.98
C THR A 481 4.65 -21.03 3.68
N GLN A 482 5.60 -21.96 3.69
CA GLN A 482 5.36 -23.37 3.42
C GLN A 482 4.41 -24.00 4.45
N GLN A 483 4.69 -23.82 5.75
CA GLN A 483 3.94 -24.46 6.81
C GLN A 483 2.49 -23.98 6.84
N VAL A 484 2.26 -22.67 6.73
CA VAL A 484 0.89 -22.14 6.75
C VAL A 484 0.14 -22.48 5.46
N LEU A 485 0.78 -22.46 4.28
CA LEU A 485 0.12 -22.88 3.04
C LEU A 485 -0.23 -24.36 3.04
N GLN A 486 0.63 -25.22 3.58
CA GLN A 486 0.33 -26.64 3.75
C GLN A 486 -0.87 -26.83 4.68
N PHE A 487 -0.86 -26.21 5.86
CA PHE A 487 -1.95 -26.26 6.82
C PHE A 487 -3.27 -25.74 6.21
N ARG A 488 -3.23 -24.63 5.46
CA ARG A 488 -4.39 -24.12 4.70
C ARG A 488 -4.93 -25.11 3.69
N ARG A 489 -4.06 -25.85 3.00
CA ARG A 489 -4.43 -26.85 1.99
C ARG A 489 -5.03 -28.09 2.62
N GLU A 490 -4.61 -28.46 3.81
CA GLU A 490 -5.15 -29.61 4.55
C GLU A 490 -6.49 -29.26 5.22
N HIS A 491 -6.66 -27.99 5.64
CA HIS A 491 -7.85 -27.51 6.36
C HIS A 491 -8.64 -26.45 5.58
N VAL A 492 -8.83 -26.66 4.26
CA VAL A 492 -9.42 -25.67 3.33
C VAL A 492 -10.75 -25.08 3.83
N ASP A 493 -11.62 -25.91 4.42
CA ASP A 493 -12.92 -25.47 4.90
C ASP A 493 -12.83 -24.46 6.04
N LEU A 494 -11.92 -24.68 6.99
CA LEU A 494 -11.63 -23.71 8.06
C LEU A 494 -11.23 -22.37 7.46
N PHE A 495 -10.44 -22.40 6.37
CA PHE A 495 -9.98 -21.15 5.77
C PHE A 495 -10.98 -20.47 4.82
N ARG A 496 -11.93 -21.22 4.27
CA ARG A 496 -12.96 -20.65 3.39
C ARG A 496 -14.19 -20.16 4.15
N ARG A 497 -14.55 -20.86 5.23
CA ARG A 497 -15.85 -20.70 5.90
C ARG A 497 -15.73 -20.40 7.39
N GLY A 498 -14.59 -20.64 8.00
CA GLY A 498 -14.43 -20.46 9.43
C GLY A 498 -14.57 -19.00 9.85
N GLU A 499 -15.34 -18.74 10.89
CA GLU A 499 -15.62 -17.42 11.46
C GLU A 499 -14.32 -16.72 11.86
N TYR A 500 -14.24 -15.42 11.61
CA TYR A 500 -13.12 -14.58 12.03
C TYR A 500 -13.43 -13.94 13.40
N LEU A 501 -12.67 -14.34 14.41
CA LEU A 501 -12.86 -13.93 15.81
C LEU A 501 -11.64 -13.11 16.28
N PRO A 502 -11.73 -11.78 16.42
CA PRO A 502 -10.67 -11.00 17.08
C PRO A 502 -10.41 -11.51 18.50
N LEU A 503 -9.15 -11.59 18.90
CA LEU A 503 -8.76 -11.98 20.26
C LEU A 503 -8.09 -10.80 20.95
N ALA A 504 -8.53 -10.47 22.17
CA ALA A 504 -8.01 -9.34 22.92
C ALA A 504 -6.63 -9.68 23.53
N ALA A 505 -5.70 -8.73 23.44
CA ALA A 505 -4.43 -8.77 24.14
C ALA A 505 -4.48 -7.93 25.42
N SER A 506 -3.76 -8.35 26.44
CA SER A 506 -3.61 -7.64 27.72
C SER A 506 -2.15 -7.66 28.17
N GLY A 507 -1.81 -6.87 29.20
CA GLY A 507 -0.44 -6.77 29.75
C GLY A 507 0.41 -5.67 29.12
N THR A 508 1.71 -5.65 29.45
CA THR A 508 2.63 -4.53 29.12
C THR A 508 2.69 -4.19 27.64
N PHE A 509 2.66 -5.19 26.75
CA PHE A 509 2.83 -5.00 25.30
C PHE A 509 1.58 -5.37 24.49
N ALA A 510 0.39 -5.23 25.06
CA ALA A 510 -0.87 -5.55 24.39
C ALA A 510 -1.05 -4.88 23.01
N GLU A 511 -0.63 -3.62 22.86
CA GLU A 511 -0.68 -2.91 21.57
C GLU A 511 0.37 -3.37 20.54
N CYS A 512 1.36 -4.16 20.98
CA CYS A 512 2.49 -4.62 20.16
C CYS A 512 2.24 -6.00 19.53
N CYS A 513 1.02 -6.54 19.62
CA CYS A 513 0.62 -7.70 18.85
C CYS A 513 -0.79 -7.52 18.29
N VAL A 514 -1.11 -8.29 17.27
CA VAL A 514 -2.45 -8.46 16.74
C VAL A 514 -2.79 -9.94 16.80
N SER A 515 -4.00 -10.25 17.26
CA SER A 515 -4.43 -11.63 17.46
C SER A 515 -5.87 -11.87 17.03
N PHE A 516 -6.11 -13.04 16.44
CA PHE A 516 -7.43 -13.48 16.05
C PHE A 516 -7.47 -15.00 15.94
N ALA A 517 -8.68 -15.58 15.96
CA ALA A 517 -8.93 -16.96 15.64
C ALA A 517 -9.79 -17.10 14.38
N ARG A 518 -9.64 -18.26 13.75
CA ARG A 518 -10.50 -18.81 12.71
C ARG A 518 -11.13 -20.06 13.27
N GLU A 519 -12.46 -20.14 13.30
CA GLU A 519 -13.19 -21.23 13.92
C GLU A 519 -14.22 -21.82 12.96
N LEU A 520 -14.29 -23.15 12.88
CA LEU A 520 -15.36 -23.85 12.17
C LEU A 520 -15.69 -25.17 12.85
N ALA A 521 -16.84 -25.24 13.50
CA ALA A 521 -17.39 -26.47 14.08
C ALA A 521 -16.43 -27.17 15.06
N GLY A 522 -15.89 -26.42 16.00
CA GLY A 522 -14.95 -26.85 17.03
C GLY A 522 -13.50 -26.95 16.55
N LYS A 523 -13.23 -26.77 15.26
CA LYS A 523 -11.88 -26.76 14.68
C LYS A 523 -11.40 -25.32 14.57
N TRP A 524 -10.19 -25.04 15.02
CA TRP A 524 -9.72 -23.65 15.02
C TRP A 524 -8.21 -23.49 14.85
N ILE A 525 -7.83 -22.30 14.39
CA ILE A 525 -6.46 -21.77 14.43
C ILE A 525 -6.50 -20.35 14.99
N ALA A 526 -5.70 -20.08 16.02
CA ALA A 526 -5.46 -18.76 16.58
C ALA A 526 -4.09 -18.25 16.15
N VAL A 527 -4.01 -17.00 15.75
CA VAL A 527 -2.82 -16.36 15.17
C VAL A 527 -2.43 -15.20 16.08
N ILE A 528 -1.14 -15.10 16.38
CA ILE A 528 -0.56 -14.03 17.19
C ILE A 528 0.64 -13.49 16.40
N ALA A 529 0.54 -12.24 15.94
CA ALA A 529 1.58 -11.61 15.13
C ALA A 529 2.08 -10.31 15.79
N PRO A 530 3.39 -10.09 15.89
CA PRO A 530 3.92 -8.87 16.51
C PRO A 530 3.77 -7.64 15.61
N ARG A 531 3.70 -6.48 16.23
CA ARG A 531 3.84 -5.17 15.59
C ARG A 531 4.58 -4.24 16.54
N LEU A 532 5.14 -3.14 16.03
CA LEU A 532 5.83 -2.15 16.86
C LEU A 532 6.98 -2.77 17.69
N SER A 533 7.73 -3.69 17.07
CA SER A 533 8.67 -4.56 17.76
C SER A 533 9.86 -3.83 18.38
N SER A 534 10.11 -2.57 18.05
CA SER A 534 11.09 -1.73 18.75
C SER A 534 10.79 -1.57 20.25
N ARG A 535 9.50 -1.65 20.66
CA ARG A 535 9.07 -1.56 22.05
C ARG A 535 9.36 -2.83 22.85
N VAL A 536 9.37 -3.99 22.18
CA VAL A 536 9.57 -5.33 22.77
C VAL A 536 11.05 -5.75 22.70
N GLY A 537 11.71 -5.44 21.58
CA GLY A 537 13.09 -5.81 21.26
C GLY A 537 13.20 -6.86 20.16
N PHE A 538 14.44 -7.16 19.75
CA PHE A 538 14.72 -8.09 18.64
C PHE A 538 15.59 -9.29 19.10
N PRO A 539 15.24 -10.52 18.69
CA PRO A 539 13.93 -10.92 18.18
C PRO A 539 12.87 -10.83 19.30
N PRO A 540 11.59 -10.51 19.00
CA PRO A 540 10.54 -10.39 20.01
C PRO A 540 10.02 -11.78 20.41
N VAL A 541 10.78 -12.50 21.23
CA VAL A 541 10.49 -13.88 21.65
C VAL A 541 10.63 -14.05 23.16
N GLY A 542 9.90 -15.02 23.71
CA GLY A 542 9.97 -15.42 25.12
C GLY A 542 9.72 -14.27 26.09
N GLU A 543 10.49 -14.24 27.18
CA GLU A 543 10.39 -13.29 28.30
C GLU A 543 10.39 -11.81 27.92
N ARG A 544 10.82 -11.44 26.69
CA ARG A 544 10.70 -10.06 26.20
C ARG A 544 9.26 -9.56 26.18
N TRP A 545 8.29 -10.45 26.04
CA TRP A 545 6.87 -10.13 26.07
C TRP A 545 6.32 -9.86 27.47
N LYS A 546 7.11 -10.11 28.53
CA LYS A 546 6.68 -9.90 29.93
C LYS A 546 5.33 -10.59 30.21
N ASP A 547 4.42 -9.88 30.86
CA ASP A 547 3.08 -10.32 31.25
C ASP A 547 2.04 -10.25 30.12
N THR A 548 2.47 -10.10 28.86
CA THR A 548 1.52 -9.96 27.74
C THR A 548 0.82 -11.29 27.46
N ALA A 549 -0.51 -11.28 27.44
CA ALA A 549 -1.33 -12.48 27.26
C ALA A 549 -2.50 -12.23 26.30
N ILE A 550 -2.95 -13.29 25.63
CA ILE A 550 -4.12 -13.31 24.75
C ILE A 550 -5.28 -14.01 25.45
N GLU A 551 -6.43 -13.37 25.44
CA GLU A 551 -7.68 -13.94 25.98
C GLU A 551 -8.44 -14.70 24.89
N PHE A 552 -8.73 -15.98 25.14
CA PHE A 552 -9.50 -16.85 24.26
C PHE A 552 -10.97 -16.90 24.72
N PRO A 553 -11.95 -16.92 23.79
CA PRO A 553 -13.34 -17.14 24.14
C PRO A 553 -13.57 -18.60 24.58
N GLU A 554 -14.58 -18.82 25.43
CA GLU A 554 -14.97 -20.15 25.93
C GLU A 554 -15.31 -21.16 24.83
N THR A 555 -15.67 -20.67 23.64
CA THR A 555 -15.99 -21.50 22.49
C THR A 555 -14.77 -22.21 21.91
N LEU A 556 -13.53 -21.76 22.22
CA LEU A 556 -12.29 -22.37 21.75
C LEU A 556 -11.71 -23.29 22.84
N SER A 557 -12.00 -24.58 22.75
CA SER A 557 -11.40 -25.59 23.64
C SER A 557 -9.90 -25.73 23.38
N PHE A 558 -9.11 -25.74 24.46
CA PHE A 558 -7.66 -26.02 24.43
C PHE A 558 -7.32 -27.51 24.39
N GLU A 559 -8.32 -28.40 24.32
CA GLU A 559 -8.07 -29.83 24.13
C GLU A 559 -7.29 -30.06 22.83
N HIS A 560 -6.13 -30.71 22.94
CA HIS A 560 -5.16 -30.92 21.85
C HIS A 560 -4.56 -29.64 21.25
N ALA A 561 -4.68 -28.48 21.90
CA ALA A 561 -4.08 -27.24 21.44
C ALA A 561 -2.54 -27.33 21.47
N HIS A 562 -1.93 -27.02 20.35
CA HIS A 562 -0.47 -27.01 20.18
C HIS A 562 -0.05 -25.90 19.23
N ASP A 563 1.22 -25.52 19.31
CA ASP A 563 1.84 -24.60 18.36
C ASP A 563 2.03 -25.31 17.01
N LEU A 564 1.56 -24.66 15.94
CA LEU A 564 1.59 -25.18 14.57
C LEU A 564 3.01 -25.43 14.05
N PHE A 565 3.99 -24.64 14.49
CA PHE A 565 5.33 -24.63 13.91
C PHE A 565 6.31 -25.57 14.64
N THR A 566 6.06 -25.81 15.93
CA THR A 566 6.92 -26.59 16.82
C THR A 566 6.26 -27.89 17.30
N CYS A 567 4.95 -28.04 17.07
CA CYS A 567 4.11 -29.13 17.56
C CYS A 567 4.12 -29.30 19.09
N ARG A 568 4.55 -28.27 19.84
CA ARG A 568 4.59 -28.30 21.29
C ARG A 568 3.21 -27.98 21.87
N PRO A 569 2.76 -28.67 22.93
CA PRO A 569 1.56 -28.28 23.66
C PRO A 569 1.63 -26.84 24.16
N ILE A 570 0.51 -26.13 24.15
CA ILE A 570 0.45 -24.76 24.66
C ILE A 570 0.17 -24.77 26.16
N HIS A 571 0.93 -23.96 26.90
CA HIS A 571 0.65 -23.64 28.29
C HIS A 571 -0.39 -22.52 28.36
N HIS A 572 -1.41 -22.68 29.22
CA HIS A 572 -2.49 -21.72 29.40
C HIS A 572 -2.94 -21.66 30.85
N GLU A 573 -3.40 -20.48 31.28
CA GLU A 573 -4.00 -20.25 32.60
C GLU A 573 -5.46 -19.84 32.43
N GLY A 574 -6.37 -20.78 32.69
CA GLY A 574 -7.79 -20.59 32.37
C GLY A 574 -7.96 -20.34 30.87
N ARG A 575 -8.44 -19.14 30.51
CA ARG A 575 -8.65 -18.68 29.12
C ARG A 575 -7.49 -17.88 28.53
N HIS A 576 -6.39 -17.71 29.28
CA HIS A 576 -5.28 -16.87 28.87
C HIS A 576 -4.11 -17.70 28.38
N VAL A 577 -3.54 -17.30 27.24
CA VAL A 577 -2.27 -17.82 26.73
C VAL A 577 -1.23 -16.73 26.80
N SER A 578 -0.10 -17.01 27.43
CA SER A 578 1.05 -16.10 27.47
C SER A 578 1.64 -15.94 26.07
N VAL A 579 1.87 -14.68 25.64
CA VAL A 579 2.56 -14.40 24.37
C VAL A 579 4.03 -14.85 24.47
N ALA A 580 4.63 -14.80 25.66
CA ALA A 580 5.99 -15.30 25.87
C ALA A 580 6.09 -16.81 25.57
N ASP A 581 5.07 -17.59 25.92
CA ASP A 581 5.04 -19.02 25.64
C ASP A 581 4.72 -19.30 24.16
N ALA A 582 3.68 -18.65 23.64
CA ALA A 582 3.24 -18.82 22.25
C ALA A 582 4.29 -18.36 21.22
N MET A 583 5.15 -17.40 21.59
CA MET A 583 6.26 -16.90 20.78
C MET A 583 7.60 -17.15 21.47
N SER A 584 7.76 -18.33 22.08
CA SER A 584 8.96 -18.69 22.84
C SER A 584 10.21 -18.85 21.98
N ILE A 585 10.06 -19.33 20.74
CA ILE A 585 11.16 -19.54 19.79
C ILE A 585 11.04 -18.64 18.57
N LEU A 586 9.89 -18.68 17.88
CA LEU A 586 9.65 -17.92 16.66
C LEU A 586 9.01 -16.56 16.99
N PRO A 587 9.31 -15.50 16.22
CA PRO A 587 8.74 -14.18 16.43
C PRO A 587 7.32 -14.06 15.83
N PHE A 588 6.58 -15.16 15.77
CA PHE A 588 5.20 -15.24 15.37
C PHE A 588 4.62 -16.54 15.93
N GLY A 589 3.32 -16.55 16.24
CA GLY A 589 2.64 -17.70 16.83
C GLY A 589 1.41 -18.10 16.04
N ALA A 590 1.19 -19.41 15.91
CA ALA A 590 -0.07 -19.97 15.42
C ALA A 590 -0.40 -21.20 16.26
N ILE A 591 -1.52 -21.16 16.96
CA ILE A 591 -1.99 -22.21 17.86
C ILE A 591 -3.19 -22.88 17.20
N THR A 592 -3.27 -24.19 17.23
CA THR A 592 -4.36 -24.94 16.60
C THR A 592 -4.70 -26.19 17.41
N ASN A 593 -5.94 -26.65 17.32
CA ASN A 593 -6.35 -27.97 17.82
C ASN A 593 -6.37 -29.05 16.73
N LEU A 594 -5.94 -28.71 15.51
CA LEU A 594 -5.88 -29.59 14.35
C LEU A 594 -4.47 -30.12 14.14
N ARG A 595 -4.39 -31.41 13.78
CA ARG A 595 -3.16 -32.07 13.36
C ARG A 595 -2.73 -31.67 11.96
#